data_AF-A0A535JDV8-F1
#
_entry.id   AF-A0A535JDV8-F1
#
_cell.length_a   1.000
_cell.length_b   1.000
_cell.length_c   1.000
_cell.angle_alpha   90.00
_cell.angle_beta   90.00
_cell.angle_gamma   90.00
#
_symmetry.space_group_name_H-M   'P 1'
#
loop_
_entity.id
_entity.type
_entity.pdbx_description
1 polymer ?
#
loop_
_entity_poly.entity_id
_entity_poly.type
_entity_poly.pdbx_seq_one_letter_code
_entity_poly.pdbx_strand_id
1 'polypeptide(L)'
;MSVITSTWVERDGLLRSPLLERYRVIAGFTTRAQGSMAGSVFPLDEQARNRDVLARRLGFDAVARVRQVHGSTVLRVDRAVEPWPEGDALWTDQRGVLLGVAAADCVPILVADPASGRIGAAHAGWQGTRLRVAQALVRAMVGAGSRASGIVASIGPSIGPCCYTIDRARADLVRASGQESYLSDAPGGAAVFDLWSANVAQLRDLGVESIEVSRICTRSGGHDLWSYRGRDPDGRYGTQLGFIGRLGT
;
A
#
# COMPACT_ATOMS: atom_id res chain seq x y z
N MET A 1 17.73 -6.12 14.65
CA MET A 1 17.36 -6.26 13.23
C MET A 1 16.84 -4.93 12.72
N SER A 2 17.34 -4.46 11.58
CA SER A 2 17.30 -3.06 11.15
C SER A 2 16.06 -2.71 10.33
N VAL A 3 15.30 -1.69 10.74
CA VAL A 3 14.47 -0.94 9.79
C VAL A 3 15.45 -0.28 8.83
N ILE A 4 15.44 -0.68 7.56
CA ILE A 4 16.39 -0.13 6.59
C ILE A 4 16.02 1.33 6.38
N THR A 5 16.86 2.25 6.86
CA THR A 5 16.74 3.67 6.55
C THR A 5 17.38 3.90 5.20
N SER A 6 16.55 3.88 4.16
CA SER A 6 16.91 4.21 2.79
C SER A 6 16.23 5.52 2.40
N THR A 7 16.94 6.37 1.66
CA THR A 7 16.35 7.60 1.13
C THR A 7 15.47 7.26 -0.06
N TRP A 8 14.19 7.57 0.05
CA TRP A 8 13.24 7.46 -1.06
C TRP A 8 13.46 8.65 -1.99
N VAL A 9 13.70 8.36 -3.27
CA VAL A 9 13.92 9.39 -4.29
C VAL A 9 12.78 9.30 -5.30
N GLU A 10 12.19 10.45 -5.60
CA GLU A 10 11.24 10.56 -6.70
C GLU A 10 12.01 10.59 -8.03
N ARG A 11 11.64 9.70 -8.94
CA ARG A 11 12.17 9.66 -10.31
C ARG A 11 10.99 9.62 -11.26
N ASP A 12 10.87 10.66 -12.09
CA ASP A 12 9.83 10.78 -13.13
C ASP A 12 8.40 10.58 -12.59
N GLY A 13 8.06 11.25 -11.49
CA GLY A 13 6.74 11.15 -10.85
C GLY A 13 6.50 9.85 -10.07
N LEU A 14 7.53 9.07 -9.78
CA LEU A 14 7.43 7.79 -9.07
C LEU A 14 8.38 7.77 -7.87
N LEU A 15 7.84 7.52 -6.68
CA LEU A 15 8.62 7.17 -5.49
C LEU A 15 8.93 5.67 -5.52
N ARG A 16 10.22 5.33 -5.61
CA ARG A 16 10.67 3.94 -5.72
C ARG A 16 11.12 3.40 -4.37
N SER A 17 10.82 2.13 -4.09
CA SER A 17 11.30 1.41 -2.90
C SER A 17 12.76 0.97 -3.09
N PRO A 18 13.73 1.53 -2.35
CA PRO A 18 15.11 1.10 -2.44
C PRO A 18 15.32 -0.37 -2.07
N LEU A 19 14.52 -0.91 -1.14
CA LEU A 19 14.56 -2.32 -0.77
C LEU A 19 14.12 -3.23 -1.94
N LEU A 20 12.98 -2.97 -2.56
CA LEU A 20 12.44 -3.84 -3.61
C LEU A 20 13.26 -3.77 -4.91
N GLU A 21 13.87 -2.63 -5.21
CA GLU A 21 14.76 -2.46 -6.38
C GLU A 21 15.95 -3.44 -6.35
N ARG A 22 16.48 -3.77 -5.16
CA ARG A 22 17.58 -4.73 -4.99
C ARG A 22 17.25 -6.12 -5.51
N TYR A 23 15.97 -6.48 -5.56
CA TYR A 23 15.49 -7.79 -6.00
C TYR A 23 14.95 -7.78 -7.44
N ARG A 24 15.28 -6.72 -8.21
CA ARG A 24 14.84 -6.53 -9.61
C ARG A 24 13.32 -6.63 -9.75
N VAL A 25 12.60 -6.17 -8.73
CA VAL A 25 11.14 -6.03 -8.75
C VAL A 25 10.82 -4.61 -9.19
N ILE A 26 9.92 -4.45 -10.15
CA ILE A 26 9.42 -3.12 -10.53
C ILE A 26 8.37 -2.74 -9.51
N ALA A 27 8.75 -1.88 -8.56
CA ALA A 27 7.86 -1.46 -7.48
C ALA A 27 8.01 0.04 -7.18
N GLY A 28 6.91 0.64 -6.72
CA GLY A 28 6.90 2.04 -6.31
C GLY A 28 5.51 2.58 -6.08
N PHE A 29 5.43 3.90 -5.96
CA PHE A 29 4.21 4.65 -5.69
C PHE A 29 4.18 5.86 -6.60
N THR A 30 3.04 6.12 -7.22
CA THR A 30 2.87 7.28 -8.09
C THR A 30 2.72 8.56 -7.28
N THR A 31 3.20 9.68 -7.80
CA THR A 31 2.95 11.03 -7.24
C THR A 31 1.82 11.73 -8.01
N ARG A 32 1.46 12.96 -7.63
CA ARG A 32 0.43 13.72 -8.38
C ARG A 32 0.83 13.96 -9.83
N ALA A 33 2.12 13.96 -10.14
CA ALA A 33 2.64 14.07 -11.50
C ALA A 33 2.14 12.97 -12.46
N GLN A 34 1.62 11.85 -11.94
CA GLN A 34 1.02 10.79 -12.76
C GLN A 34 -0.52 10.86 -12.83
N GLY A 35 -1.13 11.91 -12.26
CA GLY A 35 -2.58 12.03 -12.15
C GLY A 35 -3.20 11.15 -11.07
N SER A 36 -4.53 11.16 -10.98
CA SER A 36 -5.27 10.31 -10.05
C SER A 36 -5.46 8.90 -10.61
N MET A 37 -5.38 7.89 -9.74
CA MET A 37 -5.30 6.49 -10.15
C MET A 37 -6.57 5.66 -9.96
N ALA A 38 -7.43 5.93 -8.97
CA ALA A 38 -8.74 5.30 -8.80
C ALA A 38 -9.57 5.90 -7.65
N GLY A 39 -10.89 5.63 -7.65
CA GLY A 39 -11.74 5.85 -6.49
C GLY A 39 -11.81 7.30 -6.01
N SER A 40 -11.55 8.24 -6.91
CA SER A 40 -11.45 9.67 -6.61
C SER A 40 -12.50 10.48 -7.36
N VAL A 41 -12.53 11.80 -7.12
CA VAL A 41 -13.46 12.74 -7.78
C VAL A 41 -13.12 13.03 -9.25
N PHE A 42 -11.98 12.55 -9.75
CA PHE A 42 -11.58 12.71 -11.15
C PHE A 42 -12.42 11.81 -12.06
N PRO A 43 -12.55 12.11 -13.38
CA PRO A 43 -13.25 11.24 -14.32
C PRO A 43 -12.70 9.80 -14.33
N LEU A 44 -13.57 8.79 -14.47
CA LEU A 44 -13.16 7.38 -14.42
C LEU A 44 -12.29 6.98 -15.61
N ASP A 45 -12.56 7.56 -16.78
CA ASP A 45 -11.80 7.37 -18.01
C ASP A 45 -10.39 8.01 -17.92
N GLU A 46 -10.26 9.16 -17.27
CA GLU A 46 -8.96 9.77 -16.97
C GLU A 46 -8.14 8.87 -16.05
N GLN A 47 -8.74 8.38 -14.96
CA GLN A 47 -8.08 7.45 -14.04
C GLN A 47 -7.65 6.16 -14.75
N ALA A 48 -8.45 5.66 -15.70
CA ALA A 48 -8.09 4.51 -16.53
C ALA A 48 -6.88 4.80 -17.44
N ARG A 49 -6.91 5.91 -18.17
CA ARG A 49 -5.78 6.35 -19.00
C ARG A 49 -4.48 6.49 -18.20
N ASN A 50 -4.54 7.06 -16.99
CA ASN A 50 -3.38 7.21 -16.12
C ASN A 50 -2.76 5.85 -15.76
N ARG A 51 -3.59 4.84 -15.45
CA ARG A 51 -3.13 3.47 -15.18
C ARG A 51 -2.52 2.81 -16.41
N ASP A 52 -3.12 2.98 -17.58
CA ASP A 52 -2.63 2.38 -18.83
C ASP A 52 -1.29 2.99 -19.25
N VAL A 53 -1.14 4.31 -19.12
CA VAL A 53 0.12 5.02 -19.37
C VAL A 53 1.20 4.52 -18.43
N LEU A 54 0.89 4.40 -17.13
CA LEU A 54 1.83 3.87 -16.14
C LEU A 54 2.24 2.42 -16.47
N ALA A 55 1.28 1.54 -16.73
CA ALA A 55 1.56 0.13 -17.03
C ALA A 55 2.47 -0.01 -18.25
N ARG A 56 2.13 0.64 -19.37
CA ARG A 56 2.93 0.61 -20.60
C ARG A 56 4.34 1.15 -20.38
N ARG A 57 4.46 2.27 -19.67
CA ARG A 57 5.76 2.86 -19.32
C ARG A 57 6.64 1.93 -18.48
N LEU A 58 6.02 1.08 -17.66
CA LEU A 58 6.72 0.09 -16.83
C LEU A 58 6.92 -1.26 -17.54
N GLY A 59 6.49 -1.40 -18.80
CA GLY A 59 6.64 -2.64 -19.57
C GLY A 59 5.55 -3.69 -19.31
N PHE A 60 4.35 -3.27 -18.91
CA PHE A 60 3.21 -4.14 -18.64
C PHE A 60 2.00 -3.73 -19.48
N ASP A 61 1.12 -4.69 -19.78
CA ASP A 61 -0.09 -4.43 -20.58
C ASP A 61 -1.15 -3.64 -19.81
N ALA A 62 -1.37 -4.00 -18.54
CA ALA A 62 -2.39 -3.40 -17.69
C ALA A 62 -2.04 -3.57 -16.20
N VAL A 63 -2.74 -2.81 -15.34
CA VAL A 63 -2.66 -2.96 -13.88
C VAL A 63 -3.76 -3.91 -13.40
N ALA A 64 -3.38 -5.04 -12.80
CA ALA A 64 -4.29 -5.92 -12.07
C ALA A 64 -4.64 -5.31 -10.71
N ARG A 65 -5.93 -5.17 -10.43
CA ARG A 65 -6.45 -4.44 -9.26
C ARG A 65 -7.71 -5.07 -8.71
N VAL A 66 -8.11 -4.60 -7.54
CA VAL A 66 -9.32 -4.99 -6.82
C VAL A 66 -10.20 -3.77 -6.56
N ARG A 67 -11.49 -3.98 -6.37
CA ARG A 67 -12.37 -2.98 -5.78
C ARG A 67 -12.15 -2.96 -4.27
N GLN A 68 -11.40 -1.98 -3.82
CA GLN A 68 -11.04 -1.78 -2.42
C GLN A 68 -12.26 -1.42 -1.57
N VAL A 69 -12.49 -2.18 -0.50
CA VAL A 69 -13.66 -2.05 0.39
C VAL A 69 -13.26 -1.85 1.85
N HIS A 70 -11.97 -1.57 2.11
CA HIS A 70 -11.39 -1.40 3.45
C HIS A 70 -11.51 -2.64 4.35
N GLY A 71 -11.59 -3.83 3.75
CA GLY A 71 -11.58 -5.13 4.41
C GLY A 71 -10.18 -5.74 4.49
N SER A 72 -10.14 -7.07 4.55
CA SER A 72 -8.89 -7.86 4.62
C SER A 72 -8.86 -9.02 3.63
N THR A 73 -9.76 -9.03 2.64
CA THR A 73 -9.84 -10.07 1.61
C THR A 73 -8.63 -9.99 0.70
N VAL A 74 -7.99 -11.15 0.47
CA VAL A 74 -6.81 -11.31 -0.38
C VAL A 74 -7.16 -12.16 -1.59
N LEU A 75 -6.82 -11.70 -2.78
CA LEU A 75 -7.08 -12.43 -4.02
C LEU A 75 -5.77 -12.86 -4.71
N ARG A 76 -5.71 -14.09 -5.21
CA ARG A 76 -4.70 -14.47 -6.20
C ARG A 76 -5.17 -13.96 -7.56
N VAL A 77 -4.31 -13.28 -8.29
CA VAL A 77 -4.62 -12.81 -9.65
C VAL A 77 -3.53 -13.24 -10.61
N ASP A 78 -3.91 -13.66 -11.82
CA ASP A 78 -2.97 -14.03 -12.88
C ASP A 78 -2.96 -13.02 -14.03
N ARG A 79 -3.88 -12.06 -14.04
CA ARG A 79 -3.98 -10.96 -15.01
C ARG A 79 -4.90 -9.85 -14.49
N ALA A 80 -4.94 -8.71 -15.18
CA ALA A 80 -5.98 -7.71 -14.98
C ALA A 80 -7.35 -8.25 -15.45
N VAL A 81 -8.40 -7.97 -14.68
CA VAL A 81 -9.78 -8.41 -14.97
C VAL A 81 -10.74 -7.26 -14.72
N GLU A 82 -11.83 -7.19 -15.49
CA GLU A 82 -12.95 -6.30 -15.23
C GLU A 82 -14.28 -7.08 -15.31
N PRO A 83 -15.27 -6.78 -14.45
CA PRO A 83 -15.23 -5.83 -13.34
C PRO A 83 -14.24 -6.25 -12.23
N TRP A 84 -13.71 -5.28 -11.47
CA TRP A 84 -12.74 -5.57 -10.41
C TRP A 84 -13.40 -6.33 -9.25
N PRO A 85 -12.86 -7.50 -8.83
CA PRO A 85 -13.39 -8.24 -7.70
C PRO A 85 -13.18 -7.47 -6.38
N GLU A 86 -14.04 -7.69 -5.39
CA GLU A 86 -13.89 -7.09 -4.07
C GLU A 86 -12.67 -7.65 -3.34
N GLY A 87 -11.84 -6.76 -2.82
CA GLY A 87 -10.70 -7.14 -2.00
C GLY A 87 -9.85 -5.93 -1.66
N ASP A 88 -8.93 -6.11 -0.71
CA ASP A 88 -8.01 -5.06 -0.27
C ASP A 88 -6.55 -5.51 -0.37
N ALA A 89 -6.31 -6.77 -0.74
CA ALA A 89 -5.00 -7.24 -1.12
C ALA A 89 -5.07 -8.21 -2.29
N LEU A 90 -3.96 -8.30 -3.01
CA LEU A 90 -3.80 -9.20 -4.13
C LEU A 90 -2.36 -9.68 -4.22
N TRP A 91 -2.16 -10.90 -4.70
CA TRP A 91 -0.85 -11.48 -4.95
C TRP A 91 -0.82 -12.30 -6.24
N THR A 92 0.37 -12.53 -6.76
CA THR A 92 0.60 -13.38 -7.94
C THR A 92 1.97 -14.06 -7.88
N ASP A 93 2.09 -15.20 -8.56
CA ASP A 93 3.37 -15.80 -8.96
C ASP A 93 3.65 -15.64 -10.47
N GLN A 94 2.76 -14.96 -11.20
CA GLN A 94 2.90 -14.74 -12.63
C GLN A 94 3.83 -13.57 -12.94
N ARG A 95 4.68 -13.75 -13.96
CA ARG A 95 5.42 -12.66 -14.61
C ARG A 95 4.51 -11.93 -15.60
N GLY A 96 4.87 -10.70 -15.94
CA GLY A 96 4.07 -9.85 -16.84
C GLY A 96 2.82 -9.27 -16.19
N VAL A 97 2.60 -9.49 -14.88
CA VAL A 97 1.47 -8.94 -14.14
C VAL A 97 1.96 -7.79 -13.25
N LEU A 98 1.34 -6.62 -13.40
CA LEU A 98 1.53 -5.46 -12.53
C LEU A 98 0.37 -5.36 -11.54
N LEU A 99 0.62 -5.60 -10.27
CA LEU A 99 -0.39 -5.42 -9.21
C LEU A 99 -0.49 -3.94 -8.82
N GLY A 100 -1.69 -3.48 -8.46
CA GLY A 100 -1.91 -2.10 -8.03
C GLY A 100 -2.97 -1.92 -6.95
N VAL A 101 -2.63 -1.12 -5.92
CA VAL A 101 -3.56 -0.67 -4.88
C VAL A 101 -3.54 0.86 -4.81
N ALA A 102 -4.71 1.49 -4.86
CA ALA A 102 -4.81 2.95 -4.79
C ALA A 102 -4.90 3.42 -3.34
N ALA A 103 -4.31 4.58 -3.05
CA ALA A 103 -4.40 5.18 -1.72
C ALA A 103 -4.30 6.71 -1.81
N ALA A 104 -4.99 7.37 -0.89
CA ALA A 104 -4.73 8.75 -0.49
C ALA A 104 -4.90 8.78 1.02
N ASP A 105 -3.78 8.65 1.74
CA ASP A 105 -3.64 8.46 3.20
C ASP A 105 -3.62 7.00 3.70
N CYS A 106 -4.42 6.08 3.17
CA CYS A 106 -4.30 4.66 3.55
C CYS A 106 -2.90 4.13 3.24
N VAL A 107 -2.46 3.07 3.94
CA VAL A 107 -1.10 2.52 3.80
C VAL A 107 -1.03 1.52 2.66
N PRO A 108 -0.36 1.82 1.52
CA PRO A 108 -0.08 0.81 0.51
C PRO A 108 1.16 0.00 0.93
N ILE A 109 1.01 -1.32 0.98
CA ILE A 109 2.06 -2.27 1.39
C ILE A 109 2.39 -3.15 0.20
N LEU A 110 3.64 -3.18 -0.22
CA LEU A 110 4.14 -4.01 -1.30
C LEU A 110 5.04 -5.09 -0.73
N VAL A 111 4.86 -6.34 -1.14
CA VAL A 111 5.66 -7.48 -0.65
C VAL A 111 6.19 -8.30 -1.82
N ALA A 112 7.38 -8.85 -1.67
CA ALA A 112 7.96 -9.80 -2.61
C ALA A 112 8.61 -10.95 -1.85
N ASP A 113 8.47 -12.16 -2.37
CA ASP A 113 9.35 -13.28 -2.07
C ASP A 113 10.36 -13.40 -3.24
N PRO A 114 11.63 -13.02 -3.05
CA PRO A 114 12.63 -13.11 -4.10
C PRO A 114 12.94 -14.54 -4.55
N ALA A 115 12.80 -15.52 -3.65
CA ALA A 115 13.14 -16.91 -3.93
C ALA A 115 12.05 -17.60 -4.77
N SER A 116 10.77 -17.40 -4.43
CA SER A 116 9.68 -17.98 -5.21
C SER A 116 9.21 -17.11 -6.38
N GLY A 117 9.61 -15.84 -6.42
CA GLY A 117 9.17 -14.88 -7.42
C GLY A 117 7.81 -14.26 -7.13
N ARG A 118 7.10 -14.68 -6.07
CA ARG A 118 5.78 -14.16 -5.70
C ARG A 118 5.85 -12.70 -5.29
N ILE A 119 4.81 -11.95 -5.65
CA ILE A 119 4.65 -10.55 -5.30
C ILE A 119 3.22 -10.29 -4.81
N GLY A 120 3.05 -9.27 -3.98
CA GLY A 120 1.75 -8.89 -3.45
C GLY A 120 1.64 -7.40 -3.15
N ALA A 121 0.42 -6.89 -3.17
CA ALA A 121 0.08 -5.53 -2.78
C ALA A 121 -1.14 -5.53 -1.85
N ALA A 122 -1.13 -4.71 -0.81
CA ALA A 122 -2.24 -4.52 0.10
C ALA A 122 -2.55 -3.04 0.33
N HIS A 123 -3.83 -2.73 0.40
CA HIS A 123 -4.39 -1.46 0.84
C HIS A 123 -4.78 -1.56 2.32
N ALA A 124 -4.03 -0.90 3.18
CA ALA A 124 -4.24 -0.93 4.63
C ALA A 124 -4.64 0.47 5.15
N GLY A 125 -5.92 0.81 5.00
CA GLY A 125 -6.52 1.89 5.79
C GLY A 125 -6.70 1.47 7.26
N TRP A 126 -7.21 2.36 8.12
CA TRP A 126 -7.38 2.04 9.55
C TRP A 126 -8.18 0.76 9.80
N GLN A 127 -9.24 0.52 9.02
CA GLN A 127 -10.05 -0.68 9.13
C GLN A 127 -9.31 -1.92 8.61
N GLY A 128 -8.62 -1.82 7.47
CA GLY A 128 -7.79 -2.92 6.94
C GLY A 128 -6.63 -3.29 7.88
N THR A 129 -5.97 -2.30 8.49
CA THR A 129 -4.95 -2.52 9.54
C THR A 129 -5.56 -3.15 10.78
N ARG A 130 -6.73 -2.68 11.24
CA ARG A 130 -7.47 -3.32 12.34
C ARG A 130 -7.78 -4.79 12.05
N LEU A 131 -8.17 -5.08 10.80
CA LEU A 131 -8.50 -6.42 10.29
C LEU A 131 -7.27 -7.22 9.82
N ARG A 132 -6.06 -6.69 10.01
CA ARG A 132 -4.79 -7.37 9.73
C ARG A 132 -4.60 -7.80 8.26
N VAL A 133 -5.00 -6.94 7.30
CA VAL A 133 -4.85 -7.22 5.86
C VAL A 133 -3.41 -7.52 5.44
N ALA A 134 -2.42 -6.87 6.07
CA ALA A 134 -1.00 -7.15 5.84
C ALA A 134 -0.63 -8.60 6.21
N GLN A 135 -1.17 -9.09 7.35
CA GLN A 135 -0.97 -10.48 7.75
C GLN A 135 -1.70 -11.44 6.83
N ALA A 136 -2.92 -11.10 6.42
CA ALA A 136 -3.69 -11.92 5.50
C ALA A 136 -2.93 -12.13 4.17
N LEU A 137 -2.34 -11.06 3.62
CA LEU A 137 -1.55 -11.12 2.38
C LEU A 137 -0.34 -12.05 2.52
N VAL A 138 0.48 -11.86 3.57
CA VAL A 138 1.65 -12.70 3.82
C VAL A 138 1.26 -14.16 4.07
N ARG A 139 0.19 -14.41 4.83
CA ARG A 139 -0.33 -15.78 5.05
C ARG A 139 -0.78 -16.44 3.76
N ALA A 140 -1.42 -15.71 2.85
CA ALA A 140 -1.81 -16.25 1.55
C ALA A 140 -0.58 -16.66 0.72
N MET A 141 0.46 -15.83 0.69
CA MET A 141 1.72 -16.13 0.00
C MET A 141 2.47 -17.31 0.66
N VAL A 142 2.47 -17.41 2.00
CA VAL A 142 3.06 -18.53 2.74
C VAL A 142 2.28 -19.82 2.50
N GLY A 143 0.95 -19.76 2.49
CA GLY A 143 0.10 -20.90 2.12
C GLY A 143 0.34 -21.39 0.69
N ALA A 144 0.82 -20.51 -0.20
CA ALA A 144 1.27 -20.85 -1.54
C ALA A 144 2.75 -21.31 -1.61
N GLY A 145 3.45 -21.43 -0.49
CA GLY A 145 4.82 -21.96 -0.41
C GLY A 145 5.92 -20.91 -0.27
N SER A 146 5.59 -19.65 0.01
CA SER A 146 6.60 -18.66 0.40
C SER A 146 7.08 -18.90 1.83
N ARG A 147 8.30 -18.46 2.18
CA ARG A 147 8.76 -18.39 3.58
C ARG A 147 8.65 -16.96 4.08
N ALA A 148 8.00 -16.74 5.22
CA ALA A 148 7.78 -15.38 5.75
C ALA A 148 9.10 -14.62 5.99
N SER A 149 10.14 -15.28 6.49
CA SER A 149 11.48 -14.69 6.66
C SER A 149 12.18 -14.35 5.35
N GLY A 150 11.78 -14.99 4.24
CA GLY A 150 12.25 -14.67 2.89
C GLY A 150 11.46 -13.55 2.21
N ILE A 151 10.32 -13.13 2.77
CA ILE A 151 9.53 -12.03 2.23
C ILE A 151 10.19 -10.70 2.62
N VAL A 152 10.28 -9.80 1.64
CA VAL A 152 10.66 -8.40 1.81
C VAL A 152 9.42 -7.54 1.65
N ALA A 153 9.26 -6.53 2.50
CA ALA A 153 8.10 -5.65 2.52
C ALA A 153 8.51 -4.19 2.43
N SER A 154 7.77 -3.41 1.64
CA SER A 154 7.90 -1.96 1.55
C SER A 154 6.56 -1.30 1.88
N ILE A 155 6.56 -0.46 2.90
CA ILE A 155 5.43 0.33 3.35
C ILE A 155 5.56 1.74 2.74
N GLY A 156 4.68 2.05 1.80
CA GLY A 156 4.75 3.25 0.99
C GLY A 156 4.23 4.52 1.67
N PRO A 157 4.30 5.66 0.96
CA PRO A 157 3.77 6.93 1.44
C PRO A 157 2.30 6.83 1.81
N SER A 158 1.96 7.35 2.98
CA SER A 158 0.61 7.30 3.57
C SER A 158 0.50 8.33 4.69
N ILE A 159 -0.65 8.48 5.34
CA ILE A 159 -0.76 9.48 6.40
C ILE A 159 0.02 9.02 7.64
N GLY A 160 0.94 9.86 8.09
CA GLY A 160 1.78 9.56 9.25
C GLY A 160 1.13 9.92 10.59
N PRO A 161 1.71 9.45 11.70
CA PRO A 161 1.24 9.78 13.05
C PRO A 161 1.28 11.30 13.34
N CYS A 162 2.11 12.06 12.62
CA CYS A 162 2.14 13.52 12.68
C CYS A 162 0.83 14.19 12.22
N CYS A 163 -0.06 13.48 11.52
CA CYS A 163 -1.27 14.03 10.92
C CYS A 163 -2.52 13.16 11.12
N TYR A 164 -2.37 11.90 11.54
CA TYR A 164 -3.48 10.95 11.57
C TYR A 164 -4.13 10.80 12.94
N THR A 165 -5.18 11.59 13.14
CA THR A 165 -6.07 11.48 14.29
C THR A 165 -7.39 10.81 13.90
N ILE A 166 -7.82 9.87 14.73
CA ILE A 166 -9.10 9.16 14.67
C ILE A 166 -9.96 9.52 15.89
N ASP A 167 -11.27 9.44 15.72
CA ASP A 167 -12.22 9.65 16.82
C ASP A 167 -12.18 8.50 17.85
N ARG A 168 -12.85 8.72 18.99
CA ARG A 168 -12.96 7.77 20.09
C ARG A 168 -13.54 6.42 19.65
N ALA A 169 -14.59 6.42 18.82
CA ALA A 169 -15.25 5.18 18.40
C ALA A 169 -14.30 4.29 17.57
N ARG A 170 -13.53 4.89 16.66
CA ARG A 170 -12.49 4.17 15.91
C ARG A 170 -11.37 3.71 16.82
N ALA A 171 -10.93 4.54 17.77
CA ALA A 171 -9.89 4.18 18.74
C ALA A 171 -10.31 2.97 19.58
N ASP A 172 -11.56 2.94 20.07
CA ASP A 172 -12.10 1.82 20.86
C ASP A 172 -12.16 0.52 20.04
N LEU A 173 -12.49 0.59 18.76
CA LEU A 173 -12.41 -0.57 17.86
C LEU A 173 -10.97 -1.05 17.67
N VAL A 174 -9.99 -0.14 17.55
CA VAL A 174 -8.57 -0.50 17.45
C VAL A 174 -8.08 -1.17 18.73
N ARG A 175 -8.45 -0.64 19.92
CA ARG A 175 -8.16 -1.26 21.22
C ARG A 175 -8.75 -2.66 21.32
N ALA A 176 -10.02 -2.83 20.96
CA ALA A 176 -10.69 -4.13 20.95
C ALA A 176 -10.03 -5.16 20.01
N SER A 177 -9.23 -4.71 19.02
CA SER A 177 -8.48 -5.57 18.12
C SER A 177 -7.06 -5.94 18.61
N GLY A 178 -6.68 -5.51 19.82
CA GLY A 178 -5.35 -5.75 20.41
C GLY A 178 -4.25 -4.93 19.73
N GLN A 179 -4.56 -3.70 19.33
CA GLN A 179 -3.63 -2.79 18.65
C GLN A 179 -3.48 -1.44 19.39
N GLU A 180 -3.80 -1.42 20.68
CA GLU A 180 -3.73 -0.26 21.56
C GLU A 180 -2.32 0.34 21.67
N SER A 181 -1.27 -0.47 21.52
CA SER A 181 0.13 -0.03 21.57
C SER A 181 0.52 0.93 20.44
N TYR A 182 -0.32 1.05 19.41
CA TYR A 182 -0.12 1.97 18.28
C TYR A 182 -1.05 3.20 18.34
N LEU A 183 -1.77 3.36 19.45
CA LEU A 183 -2.55 4.55 19.73
C LEU A 183 -1.78 5.46 20.68
N SER A 184 -1.95 6.77 20.50
CA SER A 184 -1.53 7.78 21.46
C SER A 184 -2.66 8.78 21.67
N ASP A 185 -2.81 9.28 22.88
CA ASP A 185 -3.89 10.21 23.19
C ASP A 185 -3.74 11.52 22.43
N ALA A 186 -4.87 12.09 22.00
CA ALA A 186 -4.95 13.39 21.35
C ALA A 186 -6.06 14.24 21.99
N PRO A 187 -6.03 15.58 21.82
CA PRO A 187 -7.02 16.47 22.41
C PRO A 187 -8.47 16.08 22.06
N GLY A 188 -9.39 16.35 22.99
CA GLY A 188 -10.83 16.14 22.76
C GLY A 188 -11.27 14.68 22.75
N GLY A 189 -10.49 13.77 23.34
CA GLY A 189 -10.81 12.33 23.39
C GLY A 189 -10.55 11.58 22.09
N ALA A 190 -9.84 12.20 21.16
CA ALA A 190 -9.36 11.57 19.94
C ALA A 190 -8.07 10.78 20.21
N ALA A 191 -7.62 10.01 19.23
CA ALA A 191 -6.35 9.29 19.31
C ALA A 191 -5.55 9.46 18.01
N VAL A 192 -4.24 9.63 18.13
CA VAL A 192 -3.32 9.39 17.00
C VAL A 192 -3.21 7.89 16.80
N PHE A 193 -3.34 7.43 15.56
CA PHE A 193 -3.12 6.02 15.22
C PHE A 193 -1.90 5.89 14.29
N ASP A 194 -0.82 5.29 14.79
CA ASP A 194 0.36 5.03 13.98
C ASP A 194 0.16 3.77 13.11
N LEU A 195 -0.46 3.98 11.95
CA LEU A 195 -0.68 2.92 10.97
C LEU A 195 0.63 2.30 10.48
N TRP A 196 1.71 3.07 10.41
CA TRP A 196 3.00 2.55 9.94
C TRP A 196 3.53 1.51 10.91
N SER A 197 3.63 1.87 12.19
CA SER A 197 4.11 0.97 13.24
C SER A 197 3.21 -0.24 13.43
N ALA A 198 1.88 -0.06 13.35
CA ALA A 198 0.92 -1.16 13.44
C ALA A 198 1.13 -2.21 12.33
N ASN A 199 1.26 -1.79 11.07
CA ASN A 199 1.49 -2.72 9.96
C ASN A 199 2.90 -3.33 10.00
N VAL A 200 3.94 -2.59 10.44
CA VAL A 200 5.29 -3.16 10.66
C VAL A 200 5.24 -4.30 11.67
N ALA A 201 4.59 -4.09 12.81
CA ALA A 201 4.49 -5.12 13.84
C ALA A 201 3.72 -6.35 13.35
N GLN A 202 2.60 -6.14 12.65
CA GLN A 202 1.84 -7.22 12.05
C GLN A 202 2.67 -8.10 11.10
N LEU A 203 3.53 -7.49 10.27
CA LEU A 203 4.44 -8.23 9.38
C LEU A 203 5.51 -8.98 10.18
N ARG A 204 6.09 -8.35 11.22
CA ARG A 204 7.08 -8.98 12.10
C ARG A 204 6.53 -10.16 12.88
N ASP A 205 5.28 -10.09 13.33
CA ASP A 205 4.60 -11.19 14.03
C ASP A 205 4.52 -12.47 13.17
N LEU A 206 4.56 -12.33 11.85
CA LEU A 206 4.61 -13.47 10.92
C LEU A 206 6.03 -13.93 10.58
N GLY A 207 7.05 -13.25 11.08
CA GLY A 207 8.46 -13.53 10.79
C GLY A 207 9.02 -12.80 9.57
N VAL A 208 8.37 -11.74 9.07
CA VAL A 208 8.95 -10.89 8.01
C VAL A 208 10.07 -10.05 8.62
N GLU A 209 11.31 -10.28 8.16
CA GLU A 209 12.51 -9.66 8.75
C GLU A 209 12.92 -8.35 8.04
N SER A 210 12.73 -8.29 6.72
CA SER A 210 13.18 -7.18 5.87
C SER A 210 12.01 -6.25 5.54
N ILE A 211 11.84 -5.21 6.35
CA ILE A 211 10.76 -4.22 6.20
C ILE A 211 11.35 -2.83 6.03
N GLU A 212 11.00 -2.19 4.93
CA GLU A 212 11.26 -0.78 4.65
C GLU A 212 9.99 0.03 4.87
N VAL A 213 10.12 1.21 5.48
CA VAL A 213 9.01 2.16 5.68
C VAL A 213 9.45 3.50 5.12
N SER A 214 8.67 4.05 4.17
CA SER A 214 8.99 5.33 3.54
C SER A 214 9.08 6.49 4.55
N ARG A 215 8.22 6.45 5.58
CA ARG A 215 8.01 7.54 6.55
C ARG A 215 7.64 8.88 5.88
N ILE A 216 7.13 8.82 4.66
CA ILE A 216 6.63 9.99 3.93
C ILE A 216 5.15 10.15 4.26
N CYS A 217 4.81 11.21 5.00
CA CYS A 217 3.42 11.58 5.25
C CYS A 217 2.79 12.16 3.97
N THR A 218 1.68 11.60 3.48
CA THR A 218 0.94 12.14 2.32
C THR A 218 0.45 13.57 2.49
N ARG A 219 0.28 14.02 3.74
CA ARG A 219 -0.19 15.38 4.07
C ARG A 219 0.94 16.38 4.34
N SER A 220 1.99 15.98 5.06
CA SER A 220 3.02 16.89 5.59
C SER A 220 4.45 16.45 5.28
N GLY A 221 4.63 15.39 4.49
CA GLY A 221 5.93 14.78 4.21
C GLY A 221 6.75 15.48 3.12
N GLY A 222 6.32 16.63 2.61
CA GLY A 222 7.10 17.45 1.66
C GLY A 222 7.16 16.93 0.22
N HIS A 223 6.36 15.92 -0.13
CA HIS A 223 6.24 15.39 -1.50
C HIS A 223 4.89 15.78 -2.12
N ASP A 224 4.84 15.89 -3.44
CA ASP A 224 3.61 16.20 -4.17
C ASP A 224 2.70 14.95 -4.28
N LEU A 225 1.99 14.67 -3.19
CA LEU A 225 1.11 13.52 -3.02
C LEU A 225 -0.34 13.97 -2.81
N TRP A 226 -1.29 13.17 -3.32
CA TRP A 226 -2.69 13.29 -2.93
C TRP A 226 -2.89 12.85 -1.48
N SER A 227 -3.76 13.55 -0.75
CA SER A 227 -4.15 13.21 0.62
C SER A 227 -5.64 13.46 0.76
N TYR A 228 -6.37 12.49 1.33
CA TYR A 228 -7.80 12.65 1.62
C TYR A 228 -8.03 13.66 2.75
N ARG A 229 -7.19 13.63 3.79
CA ARG A 229 -7.20 14.58 4.92
C ARG A 229 -6.59 15.93 4.54
N GLY A 230 -5.77 15.98 3.50
CA GLY A 230 -5.23 17.20 2.89
C GLY A 230 -5.94 17.62 1.60
N ARG A 231 -7.20 17.19 1.40
CA ARG A 231 -8.02 17.59 0.26
C ARG A 231 -8.26 19.11 0.24
N ASP A 232 -8.57 19.64 -0.93
CA ASP A 232 -8.84 21.07 -1.10
C ASP A 232 -10.15 21.52 -0.40
N PRO A 233 -10.46 22.82 -0.35
CA PRO A 233 -11.68 23.33 0.30
C PRO A 233 -12.99 22.76 -0.25
N ASP A 234 -13.02 22.39 -1.53
CA ASP A 234 -14.16 21.76 -2.19
C ASP A 234 -14.22 20.25 -1.93
N GLY A 235 -13.27 19.73 -1.14
CA GLY A 235 -13.17 18.32 -0.77
C GLY A 235 -12.56 17.44 -1.86
N ARG A 236 -11.94 18.01 -2.89
CA ARG A 236 -11.38 17.26 -4.01
C ARG A 236 -10.00 16.68 -3.64
N TYR A 237 -9.80 15.43 -4.04
CA TYR A 237 -8.55 14.71 -3.91
C TYR A 237 -8.45 13.63 -4.99
N GLY A 238 -7.24 13.27 -5.38
CA GLY A 238 -6.92 12.10 -6.20
C GLY A 238 -6.35 10.95 -5.36
N THR A 239 -5.87 9.89 -6.00
CA THR A 239 -5.14 8.80 -5.32
C THR A 239 -3.82 8.49 -5.99
N GLN A 240 -2.81 8.15 -5.19
CA GLN A 240 -1.64 7.42 -5.67
C GLN A 240 -2.04 5.99 -6.07
N LEU A 241 -1.13 5.30 -6.75
CA LEU A 241 -1.10 3.85 -6.91
C LEU A 241 0.21 3.31 -6.34
N GLY A 242 0.13 2.42 -5.35
CA GLY A 242 1.23 1.51 -5.03
C GLY A 242 1.22 0.35 -6.02
N PHE A 243 2.32 0.14 -6.73
CA PHE A 243 2.44 -0.86 -7.78
C PHE A 243 3.63 -1.79 -7.56
N ILE A 244 3.47 -3.05 -7.96
CA ILE A 244 4.53 -4.05 -7.91
C ILE A 244 4.38 -5.07 -9.05
N GLY A 245 5.46 -5.39 -9.74
CA GLY A 245 5.46 -6.29 -10.89
C GLY A 245 6.82 -6.93 -11.16
N ARG A 246 6.81 -8.03 -11.90
CA ARG A 246 8.00 -8.65 -12.50
C ARG A 246 7.79 -8.74 -14.00
N LEU A 247 8.73 -8.23 -14.79
CA LEU A 247 8.64 -8.33 -16.25
C LEU A 247 8.57 -9.79 -16.71
N GLY A 248 7.87 -9.99 -17.83
CA GLY A 248 7.97 -11.20 -18.63
C GLY A 248 9.40 -11.39 -19.14
N THR A 249 9.80 -12.64 -19.35
CA THR A 249 10.97 -12.97 -20.16
C THR A 249 10.65 -12.81 -21.63
#